data_AF-A0A0Q9RHD8-F1
#
_entry.id   AF-A0A0Q9RHD8-F1
#
_cell.length_a   1.000
_cell.length_b   1.000
_cell.length_c   1.000
_cell.angle_alpha   90.00
_cell.angle_beta   90.00
_cell.angle_gamma   90.00
#
_symmetry.space_group_name_H-M   'P 1'
#
loop_
_entity.id
_entity.type
_entity.pdbx_description
1 polymer ?
#
loop_
_entity_poly.entity_id
_entity_poly.type
_entity_poly.pdbx_seq_one_letter_code
_entity_poly.pdbx_strand_id
1 'polypeptide(L)'
;MRTMTLTTTLAAIALVALAGCSDDGGGNGGGGDDKDVIAGKDVAAKAETALESEVDNLAEGGFECPDVDREKGATATCTRTSEASGYYLVVDGQVEVSEVSGDDFGLDVQMEDAAKEFGQTAESIEADLSTQAESKFGEAPQSLECPDLPGEEGATITCSLTVAGEDKSLEVTATEVDLTNYTMSYTFAEK
;
A
#
# COMPACT_ATOMS: atom_id res chain seq x y z
N MET A 1 -11.72 14.23 39.66
CA MET A 1 -11.59 14.32 38.20
C MET A 1 -10.11 14.54 37.89
N ARG A 2 -9.40 13.49 37.50
CA ARG A 2 -8.03 13.54 36.99
C ARG A 2 -8.11 12.90 35.61
N THR A 3 -8.09 13.77 34.60
CA THR A 3 -8.01 13.40 33.18
C THR A 3 -6.61 12.83 32.96
N MET A 4 -6.52 11.51 32.77
CA MET A 4 -5.33 10.83 32.28
C MET A 4 -5.40 10.84 30.76
N THR A 5 -4.58 11.68 30.15
CA THR A 5 -4.37 11.75 28.69
C THR A 5 -3.50 10.58 28.22
N LEU A 6 -3.88 10.09 27.04
CA LEU A 6 -3.42 8.91 26.31
C LEU A 6 -1.88 8.77 26.25
N THR A 7 -1.41 7.53 26.43
CA THR A 7 -0.10 7.06 25.99
C THR A 7 -0.31 5.87 25.06
N THR A 8 -0.35 6.12 23.76
CA THR A 8 -0.16 5.11 22.71
C THR A 8 0.42 5.83 21.49
N THR A 9 1.72 6.06 21.52
CA THR A 9 2.52 6.27 20.30
C THR A 9 3.31 4.99 20.11
N LEU A 10 2.86 4.12 19.21
CA LEU A 10 3.78 3.18 18.57
C LEU A 10 4.67 4.04 17.67
N ALA A 11 5.73 4.60 18.25
CA ALA A 11 6.82 5.16 17.49
C ALA A 11 7.82 4.02 17.25
N ALA A 12 7.76 3.43 16.07
CA ALA A 12 8.83 2.58 15.57
C ALA A 12 10.01 3.51 15.21
N ILE A 13 10.94 3.69 16.15
CA ILE A 13 12.18 4.44 15.91
C ILE A 13 13.26 3.40 15.58
N ALA A 14 13.27 2.92 14.34
CA ALA A 14 14.30 2.04 13.84
C ALA A 14 15.47 2.86 13.29
N LEU A 15 16.46 3.13 14.13
CA LEU A 15 17.76 3.67 13.71
C LEU A 15 18.58 2.57 13.02
N VAL A 16 18.38 2.44 11.71
CA VAL A 16 19.07 1.45 10.88
C VAL A 16 20.34 2.06 10.27
N ALA A 17 21.45 1.89 10.99
CA ALA A 17 22.80 2.09 10.46
C ALA A 17 23.25 0.81 9.75
N LEU A 18 23.04 0.74 8.43
CA LEU A 18 23.50 -0.38 7.61
C LEU A 18 24.84 -0.06 6.96
N ALA A 19 25.79 -0.97 7.13
CA ALA A 19 26.91 -1.09 6.22
C ALA A 19 26.38 -1.73 4.92
N GLY A 20 26.56 -1.05 3.78
CA GLY A 20 26.01 -1.45 2.50
C GLY A 20 26.34 -2.90 2.12
N CYS A 21 25.31 -3.71 1.91
CA CYS A 21 25.39 -4.92 1.12
C CYS A 21 25.11 -4.52 -0.34
N SER A 22 26.13 -4.65 -1.19
CA SER A 22 26.01 -4.48 -2.63
C SER A 22 25.28 -5.68 -3.24
N ASP A 23 24.04 -5.50 -3.67
CA ASP A 23 23.38 -6.40 -4.62
C ASP A 23 23.28 -5.73 -6.00
N ASP A 24 23.94 -6.38 -6.95
CA ASP A 24 24.22 -5.97 -8.31
C ASP A 24 22.96 -6.19 -9.18
N GLY A 25 22.22 -5.12 -9.47
CA GLY A 25 21.02 -5.14 -10.33
C GLY A 25 20.96 -3.90 -11.22
N GLY A 26 21.38 -4.05 -12.48
CA GLY A 26 21.69 -2.96 -13.40
C GLY A 26 20.55 -1.97 -13.71
N GLY A 27 20.88 -0.69 -13.71
CA GLY A 27 20.05 0.41 -14.21
C GLY A 27 20.91 1.59 -14.68
N ASN A 28 21.06 1.72 -16.00
CA ASN A 28 21.68 2.84 -16.69
C ASN A 28 20.81 4.10 -16.56
N GLY A 29 21.33 5.19 -15.96
CA GLY A 29 20.64 6.47 -15.98
C GLY A 29 21.34 7.61 -15.24
N GLY A 30 21.94 8.51 -16.01
CA GLY A 30 21.96 9.96 -15.74
C GLY A 30 22.89 10.47 -14.65
N GLY A 31 24.09 10.88 -15.05
CA GLY A 31 24.96 11.70 -14.21
C GLY A 31 24.43 13.12 -14.04
N GLY A 32 24.36 13.55 -12.79
CA GLY A 32 24.38 14.94 -12.34
C GLY A 32 25.19 14.96 -11.05
N ASP A 33 26.24 15.77 -11.00
CA ASP A 33 27.12 15.95 -9.84
C ASP A 33 26.42 16.73 -8.70
N ASP A 34 25.27 16.23 -8.23
CA ASP A 34 24.51 16.75 -7.09
C ASP A 34 24.84 15.95 -5.83
N LYS A 35 26.10 16.06 -5.40
CA LYS A 35 26.63 15.52 -4.12
C LYS A 35 25.93 16.06 -2.86
N ASP A 36 24.97 16.97 -3.04
CA ASP A 36 24.16 17.56 -1.98
C ASP A 36 22.73 17.01 -1.97
N VAL A 37 22.39 16.03 -2.83
CA VAL A 37 21.06 15.41 -2.92
C VAL A 37 21.17 13.88 -2.83
N ILE A 38 20.22 13.26 -2.13
CA ILE A 38 19.99 11.83 -2.06
C ILE A 38 18.87 11.52 -3.05
N ALA A 39 19.12 10.63 -4.00
CA ALA A 39 18.12 10.28 -5.00
C ALA A 39 16.94 9.56 -4.35
N GLY A 40 15.71 9.87 -4.77
CA GLY A 40 14.49 9.32 -4.19
C GLY A 40 14.43 7.80 -4.26
N LYS A 41 15.03 7.18 -5.30
CA LYS A 41 15.19 5.73 -5.39
C LYS A 41 16.04 5.13 -4.26
N ASP A 42 17.07 5.85 -3.80
CA ASP A 42 17.96 5.39 -2.73
C ASP A 42 17.27 5.58 -1.37
N VAL A 43 16.46 6.65 -1.24
CA VAL A 43 15.58 6.87 -0.08
C VAL A 43 14.52 5.76 0.01
N ALA A 44 13.86 5.43 -1.09
CA ALA A 44 12.85 4.38 -1.16
C ALA A 44 13.42 3.01 -0.79
N ALA A 45 14.54 2.60 -1.41
CA ALA A 45 15.21 1.34 -1.09
C ALA A 45 15.60 1.26 0.41
N LYS A 46 16.07 2.36 0.99
CA LYS A 46 16.45 2.39 2.40
C LYS A 46 15.23 2.37 3.34
N ALA A 47 14.14 3.02 2.96
CA ALA A 47 12.88 2.97 3.69
C ALA A 47 12.27 1.56 3.67
N GLU A 48 12.35 0.85 2.54
CA GLU A 48 11.94 -0.55 2.43
C GLU A 48 12.71 -1.44 3.41
N THR A 49 14.04 -1.36 3.42
CA THR A 49 14.86 -2.15 4.35
C THR A 49 14.57 -1.85 5.82
N ALA A 50 14.25 -0.58 6.15
CA ALA A 50 13.86 -0.22 7.52
C ALA A 50 12.56 -0.92 7.94
N LEU A 51 11.59 -1.05 7.03
CA LEU A 51 10.28 -1.66 7.30
C LEU A 51 10.29 -3.19 7.25
N GLU A 52 11.14 -3.79 6.43
CA GLU A 52 11.39 -5.24 6.42
C GLU A 52 11.84 -5.77 7.79
N SER A 53 12.46 -4.91 8.61
CA SER A 53 12.91 -5.25 9.96
C SER A 53 11.78 -5.26 11.00
N GLU A 54 10.58 -4.77 10.69
CA GLU A 54 9.52 -4.50 11.69
C GLU A 54 8.14 -5.12 11.40
N VAL A 55 7.81 -5.59 10.19
CA VAL A 55 6.41 -5.97 9.87
C VAL A 55 6.25 -7.26 9.06
N ASP A 56 5.64 -8.29 9.68
CA ASP A 56 5.28 -9.58 9.05
C ASP A 56 4.09 -9.53 8.05
N ASN A 57 3.49 -8.36 7.77
CA ASN A 57 2.26 -8.24 6.97
C ASN A 57 2.24 -7.10 5.93
N LEU A 58 3.36 -6.40 5.69
CA LEU A 58 3.46 -5.36 4.64
C LEU A 58 4.19 -5.88 3.39
N ALA A 59 4.41 -7.19 3.27
CA ALA A 59 5.47 -7.79 2.46
C ALA A 59 5.41 -7.58 0.93
N GLU A 60 4.31 -7.07 0.37
CA GLU A 60 4.20 -6.83 -1.07
C GLU A 60 3.87 -5.35 -1.33
N GLY A 61 4.73 -4.67 -2.10
CA GLY A 61 4.63 -3.24 -2.37
C GLY A 61 5.98 -2.55 -2.56
N GLY A 62 5.95 -1.25 -2.83
CA GLY A 62 7.13 -0.42 -2.99
C GLY A 62 6.95 0.99 -2.44
N PHE A 63 8.08 1.66 -2.19
CA PHE A 63 8.10 3.09 -1.85
C PHE A 63 8.42 3.95 -3.08
N GLU A 64 7.65 5.02 -3.25
CA GLU A 64 7.96 6.11 -4.17
C GLU A 64 8.30 7.35 -3.36
N CYS A 65 9.59 7.72 -3.37
CA CYS A 65 10.09 8.90 -2.66
C CYS A 65 10.63 9.94 -3.65
N PRO A 66 10.45 11.24 -3.39
CA PRO A 66 11.15 12.29 -4.11
C PRO A 66 12.63 12.36 -3.68
N ASP A 67 13.43 13.09 -4.45
CA ASP A 67 14.80 13.43 -4.08
C ASP A 67 14.84 14.29 -2.81
N VAL A 68 15.85 14.08 -1.97
CA VAL A 68 15.96 14.72 -0.65
C VAL A 68 17.32 15.37 -0.50
N ASP A 69 17.39 16.53 0.14
CA ASP A 69 18.68 17.16 0.44
C ASP A 69 19.54 16.26 1.33
N ARG A 70 20.84 16.16 1.03
CA ARG A 70 21.83 15.42 1.83
C ARG A 70 22.25 16.24 3.06
N GLU A 71 21.28 16.57 3.89
CA GLU A 71 21.46 17.32 5.13
C GLU A 71 20.68 16.66 6.27
N LYS A 72 21.26 16.63 7.47
CA LYS A 72 20.55 16.12 8.65
C LYS A 72 19.30 16.97 8.94
N GLY A 73 18.16 16.31 9.09
CA GLY A 73 16.85 16.93 9.29
C GLY A 73 16.13 17.30 7.99
N ALA A 74 16.71 17.00 6.82
CA ALA A 74 15.98 17.09 5.56
C ALA A 74 14.84 16.06 5.53
N THR A 75 13.66 16.48 5.09
CA THR A 75 12.46 15.65 5.12
C THR A 75 11.86 15.48 3.73
N ALA A 76 11.26 14.32 3.49
CA ALA A 76 10.41 14.10 2.33
C ALA A 76 9.16 13.30 2.68
N THR A 77 8.15 13.42 1.83
CA THR A 77 6.98 12.55 1.85
C THR A 77 7.17 11.47 0.82
N CYS A 78 7.26 10.23 1.27
CA CYS A 78 7.23 9.06 0.43
C CYS A 78 5.81 8.50 0.38
N THR A 79 5.44 7.89 -0.74
CA THR A 79 4.20 7.14 -0.88
C THR A 79 4.53 5.66 -0.84
N ARG A 80 3.90 4.90 0.05
CA ARG A 80 3.93 3.44 0.00
C ARG A 80 2.70 2.95 -0.76
N THR A 81 2.92 2.14 -1.77
CA THR A 81 1.86 1.37 -2.41
C THR A 81 2.08 -0.10 -2.11
N SER A 82 1.10 -0.73 -1.50
CA SER A 82 1.07 -2.15 -1.20
C SER A 82 -0.11 -2.79 -1.92
N GLU A 83 0.18 -3.84 -2.66
CA GLU A 83 -0.82 -4.70 -3.29
C GLU A 83 -0.54 -6.11 -2.78
N ALA A 84 -1.44 -6.62 -1.95
CA ALA A 84 -1.29 -7.94 -1.33
C ALA A 84 -2.65 -8.61 -1.24
N SER A 85 -2.70 -9.92 -1.44
CA SER A 85 -3.87 -10.77 -1.10
C SER A 85 -5.25 -10.19 -1.47
N GLY A 86 -5.37 -9.59 -2.65
CA GLY A 86 -6.65 -9.09 -3.18
C GLY A 86 -7.07 -7.70 -2.74
N TYR A 87 -6.25 -6.96 -2.01
CA TYR A 87 -6.47 -5.55 -1.70
C TYR A 87 -5.31 -4.68 -2.18
N TYR A 88 -5.60 -3.40 -2.33
CA TYR A 88 -4.60 -2.35 -2.55
C TYR A 88 -4.65 -1.36 -1.39
N LEU A 89 -3.49 -0.81 -1.07
CA LEU A 89 -3.26 0.10 0.04
C LEU A 89 -2.22 1.15 -0.37
N VAL A 90 -2.57 2.42 -0.22
CA VAL A 90 -1.67 3.55 -0.41
C VAL A 90 -1.59 4.31 0.91
N VAL A 91 -0.38 4.44 1.46
CA VAL A 91 -0.11 5.14 2.72
C VAL A 91 1.05 6.08 2.49
N ASP A 92 0.87 7.37 2.81
CA ASP A 92 1.98 8.31 2.78
C ASP A 92 2.83 8.12 4.05
N GLY A 93 4.13 8.36 3.95
CA GLY A 93 5.08 8.27 5.05
C GLY A 93 6.06 9.43 4.99
N GLN A 94 6.38 10.01 6.14
CA GLN A 94 7.40 11.04 6.24
C GLN A 94 8.75 10.38 6.52
N VAL A 95 9.76 10.72 5.74
CA VAL A 95 11.15 10.33 5.99
C VAL A 95 11.95 11.55 6.43
N GLU A 96 12.85 11.37 7.38
CA GLU A 96 13.79 12.40 7.85
C GLU A 96 15.22 11.85 7.79
N VAL A 97 16.16 12.63 7.25
CA VAL A 97 17.58 12.27 7.26
C VAL A 97 18.14 12.41 8.67
N SER A 98 18.40 11.29 9.34
CA SER A 98 18.81 11.26 10.74
C SER A 98 20.32 11.45 10.93
N GLU A 99 21.10 11.00 9.95
CA GLU A 99 22.55 11.16 9.87
C GLU A 99 23.06 11.10 8.43
N VAL A 100 24.22 11.71 8.19
CA VAL A 100 24.96 11.62 6.94
C VAL A 100 26.40 11.25 7.28
N SER A 101 26.90 10.15 6.71
CA SER A 101 28.20 9.56 7.02
C SER A 101 28.96 9.21 5.74
N GLY A 102 29.74 10.16 5.22
CA GLY A 102 30.42 9.97 3.94
C GLY A 102 29.40 9.81 2.81
N ASP A 103 29.46 8.69 2.11
CA ASP A 103 28.50 8.31 1.06
C ASP A 103 27.22 7.68 1.62
N ASP A 104 27.23 7.24 2.88
CA ASP A 104 26.06 6.66 3.57
C ASP A 104 25.19 7.72 4.25
N PHE A 105 23.94 7.36 4.55
CA PHE A 105 22.98 8.19 5.27
C PHE A 105 22.01 7.34 6.09
N GLY A 106 21.54 7.89 7.21
CA GLY A 106 20.47 7.34 8.05
C GLY A 106 19.14 7.99 7.72
N LEU A 107 18.06 7.22 7.83
CA LEU A 107 16.69 7.73 7.72
C LEU A 107 15.90 7.32 8.96
N ASP A 108 15.13 8.25 9.50
CA ASP A 108 13.98 7.95 10.34
C ASP A 108 12.75 7.91 9.43
N VAL A 109 11.96 6.83 9.49
CA VAL A 109 10.76 6.63 8.66
C VAL A 109 9.54 6.63 9.57
N GLN A 110 8.58 7.50 9.28
CA GLN A 110 7.31 7.60 10.01
C GLN A 110 6.17 7.42 9.01
N MET A 111 5.54 6.25 9.03
CA MET A 111 4.32 6.02 8.24
C MET A 111 3.13 6.76 8.85
N GLU A 112 2.23 7.27 8.02
CA GLU A 112 0.95 7.75 8.50
C GLU A 112 0.07 6.58 8.96
N ASP A 113 -0.66 6.75 10.06
CA ASP A 113 -1.59 5.74 10.59
C ASP A 113 -2.81 5.54 9.69
N ALA A 114 -3.09 6.51 8.81
CA ALA A 114 -4.24 6.50 7.93
C ALA A 114 -3.82 6.20 6.49
N ALA A 115 -4.49 5.22 5.88
CA ALA A 115 -4.40 5.02 4.44
C ALA A 115 -4.96 6.22 3.69
N LYS A 116 -4.23 6.64 2.65
CA LYS A 116 -4.69 7.60 1.65
C LYS A 116 -5.69 6.95 0.70
N GLU A 117 -5.38 5.72 0.29
CA GLU A 117 -6.28 4.89 -0.51
C GLU A 117 -6.25 3.47 0.05
N PHE A 118 -7.42 2.84 0.07
CA PHE A 118 -7.58 1.45 0.46
C PHE A 118 -8.75 0.90 -0.35
N GLY A 119 -8.67 -0.37 -0.75
CA GLY A 119 -9.78 -1.03 -1.41
C GLY A 119 -9.47 -2.47 -1.81
N GLN A 120 -10.48 -3.14 -2.34
CA GLN A 120 -10.39 -4.49 -2.88
C GLN A 120 -10.11 -4.42 -4.38
N THR A 121 -9.17 -5.24 -4.86
CA THR A 121 -8.85 -5.29 -6.29
C THR A 121 -9.97 -5.98 -7.07
N ALA A 122 -10.15 -5.56 -8.31
CA ALA A 122 -11.03 -6.17 -9.29
C ALA A 122 -10.86 -7.70 -9.33
N GLU A 123 -9.62 -8.15 -9.48
CA GLU A 123 -9.27 -9.58 -9.58
C GLU A 123 -9.76 -10.38 -8.35
N SER A 124 -9.63 -9.83 -7.15
CA SER A 124 -10.08 -10.52 -5.94
C SER A 124 -11.60 -10.56 -5.84
N ILE A 125 -12.29 -9.49 -6.22
CA ILE A 125 -13.75 -9.45 -6.23
C ILE A 125 -14.28 -10.43 -7.28
N GLU A 126 -13.66 -10.49 -8.45
CA GLU A 126 -14.01 -11.41 -9.52
C GLU A 126 -13.81 -12.87 -9.09
N ALA A 127 -12.70 -13.20 -8.44
CA ALA A 127 -12.43 -14.56 -7.95
C ALA A 127 -13.48 -15.02 -6.93
N ASP A 128 -13.84 -14.16 -5.98
CA ASP A 128 -14.87 -14.45 -4.99
C ASP A 128 -16.27 -14.54 -5.63
N LEU A 129 -16.66 -13.54 -6.42
CA LEU A 129 -17.95 -13.52 -7.10
C LEU A 129 -18.12 -14.68 -8.09
N SER A 130 -17.07 -15.14 -8.75
CA SER A 130 -17.13 -16.33 -9.62
C SER A 130 -17.55 -17.58 -8.83
N THR A 131 -16.98 -17.78 -7.65
CA THR A 131 -17.32 -18.88 -6.73
C THR A 131 -18.77 -18.78 -6.24
N GLN A 132 -19.21 -17.56 -5.92
CA GLN A 132 -20.57 -17.31 -5.45
C GLN A 132 -21.61 -17.42 -6.59
N ALA A 133 -21.26 -16.97 -7.80
CA ALA A 133 -22.08 -17.06 -8.99
C ALA A 133 -22.33 -18.52 -9.38
N GLU A 134 -21.30 -19.37 -9.37
CA GLU A 134 -21.47 -20.81 -9.61
C GLU A 134 -22.46 -21.44 -8.61
N SER A 135 -22.37 -21.07 -7.33
CA SER A 135 -23.29 -21.53 -6.29
C SER A 135 -24.72 -21.04 -6.50
N LYS A 136 -24.91 -19.83 -7.05
CA LYS A 136 -26.22 -19.19 -7.25
C LYS A 136 -26.90 -19.60 -8.55
N PHE A 137 -26.16 -19.66 -9.65
CA PHE A 137 -26.65 -19.93 -11.00
C PHE A 137 -26.48 -21.38 -11.42
N GLY A 138 -25.70 -22.18 -10.69
CA GLY A 138 -25.43 -23.60 -10.97
C GLY A 138 -24.39 -23.84 -12.06
N GLU A 139 -23.80 -22.78 -12.62
CA GLU A 139 -22.69 -22.82 -13.57
C GLU A 139 -21.79 -21.59 -13.34
N ALA A 140 -20.49 -21.77 -13.55
CA ALA A 140 -19.53 -20.68 -13.48
C ALA A 140 -19.78 -19.64 -14.60
N PRO A 141 -19.58 -18.34 -14.34
CA PRO A 141 -19.72 -17.31 -15.36
C PRO A 141 -18.69 -17.51 -16.49
N GLN A 142 -19.13 -17.25 -17.73
CA GLN A 142 -18.30 -17.25 -18.94
C GLN A 142 -17.36 -16.04 -18.97
N SER A 143 -17.82 -14.92 -18.42
CA SER A 143 -17.06 -13.69 -18.20
C SER A 143 -17.54 -13.03 -16.91
N LEU A 144 -16.63 -12.37 -16.22
CA LEU A 144 -16.90 -11.56 -15.05
C LEU A 144 -15.87 -10.45 -15.04
N GLU A 145 -16.34 -9.21 -15.08
CA GLU A 145 -15.50 -8.02 -15.09
C GLU A 145 -16.00 -7.07 -14.00
N CYS A 146 -15.14 -6.77 -13.04
CA CYS A 146 -15.38 -5.82 -11.96
C CYS A 146 -14.32 -4.72 -11.99
N PRO A 147 -14.65 -3.48 -11.60
CA PRO A 147 -13.64 -2.51 -11.21
C PRO A 147 -13.17 -2.78 -9.77
N ASP A 148 -12.12 -2.08 -9.35
CA ASP A 148 -11.70 -2.05 -7.95
C ASP A 148 -12.80 -1.44 -7.07
N LEU A 149 -13.03 -2.01 -5.88
CA LEU A 149 -13.97 -1.50 -4.89
C LEU A 149 -13.22 -0.63 -3.88
N PRO A 150 -13.50 0.69 -3.81
CA PRO A 150 -12.95 1.53 -2.78
C PRO A 150 -13.33 1.03 -1.39
N GLY A 151 -12.37 1.05 -0.48
CA GLY A 151 -12.52 0.81 0.95
C GLY A 151 -13.19 1.97 1.66
N GLU A 152 -14.37 2.37 1.20
CA GLU A 152 -15.22 3.38 1.82
C GLU A 152 -16.58 2.74 2.14
N GLU A 153 -17.07 2.92 3.36
CA GLU A 153 -18.34 2.33 3.76
C GLU A 153 -19.49 2.87 2.88
N GLY A 154 -20.20 1.96 2.22
CA GLY A 154 -21.26 2.30 1.26
C GLY A 154 -20.79 2.58 -0.16
N ALA A 155 -19.49 2.47 -0.47
CA ALA A 155 -19.00 2.53 -1.84
C ALA A 155 -19.62 1.40 -2.68
N THR A 156 -20.02 1.74 -3.90
CA THR A 156 -20.67 0.80 -4.81
C THR A 156 -19.94 0.71 -6.13
N ILE A 157 -19.77 -0.50 -6.64
CA ILE A 157 -19.30 -0.77 -7.99
C ILE A 157 -20.32 -1.62 -8.75
N THR A 158 -20.22 -1.63 -10.08
CA THR A 158 -21.01 -2.50 -10.94
C THR A 158 -20.11 -3.47 -11.66
N CYS A 159 -20.31 -4.76 -11.41
CA CYS A 159 -19.67 -5.85 -12.15
C CYS A 159 -20.57 -6.30 -13.30
N SER A 160 -19.96 -6.63 -14.44
CA SER A 160 -20.63 -7.24 -15.59
C SER A 160 -20.30 -8.72 -15.63
N LEU A 161 -21.30 -9.58 -15.84
CA LEU A 161 -21.05 -11.01 -15.98
C LEU A 161 -21.91 -11.63 -17.07
N THR A 162 -21.39 -12.65 -17.73
CA THR A 162 -22.16 -13.47 -18.66
C THR A 162 -22.26 -14.87 -18.09
N VAL A 163 -23.47 -15.39 -17.90
CA VAL A 163 -23.71 -16.76 -17.42
C VAL A 163 -24.83 -17.38 -18.25
N ALA A 164 -24.66 -18.64 -18.66
CA ALA A 164 -25.60 -19.33 -19.56
C ALA A 164 -25.93 -18.57 -20.87
N GLY A 165 -25.02 -17.70 -21.34
CA GLY A 165 -25.22 -16.86 -22.53
C GLY A 165 -26.09 -15.62 -22.30
N GLU A 166 -26.40 -15.28 -21.05
CA GLU A 166 -27.12 -14.06 -20.67
C GLU A 166 -26.19 -13.08 -19.95
N ASP A 167 -26.19 -11.82 -20.38
CA ASP A 167 -25.46 -10.74 -19.72
C ASP A 167 -26.27 -10.21 -18.53
N LYS A 168 -25.62 -10.13 -17.37
CA LYS A 168 -26.17 -9.66 -16.10
C LYS A 168 -25.23 -8.62 -15.49
N SER A 169 -25.80 -7.79 -14.62
CA SER A 169 -25.02 -6.83 -13.83
C SER A 169 -25.23 -7.08 -12.35
N LEU A 170 -24.14 -7.07 -11.59
CA LEU A 170 -24.16 -7.13 -10.14
C LEU A 170 -23.72 -5.79 -9.58
N GLU A 171 -24.48 -5.26 -8.63
CA GLU A 171 -24.03 -4.16 -7.80
C GLU A 171 -23.34 -4.74 -6.58
N VAL A 172 -22.08 -4.35 -6.35
CA VAL A 172 -21.30 -4.73 -5.16
C VAL A 172 -21.18 -3.51 -4.27
N THR A 173 -21.46 -3.66 -2.98
CA THR A 173 -21.45 -2.58 -1.99
C THR A 173 -20.55 -2.94 -0.82
N ALA A 174 -19.60 -2.05 -0.48
CA ALA A 174 -18.79 -2.13 0.73
C ALA A 174 -19.66 -1.88 1.98
N THR A 175 -19.58 -2.73 2.99
CA THR A 175 -20.46 -2.67 4.17
C THR A 175 -19.75 -2.53 5.50
N GLU A 176 -18.57 -3.11 5.66
CA GLU A 176 -17.79 -3.03 6.90
C GLU A 176 -16.36 -2.70 6.51
N VAL A 177 -15.89 -1.48 6.80
CA VAL A 177 -14.53 -1.06 6.44
C VAL A 177 -13.78 -0.78 7.73
N ASP A 178 -12.66 -1.48 7.93
CA ASP A 178 -11.71 -1.24 9.02
C ASP A 178 -10.38 -0.77 8.43
N LEU A 179 -10.17 0.55 8.46
CA LEU A 179 -8.94 1.19 8.00
C LEU A 179 -7.75 0.99 8.95
N THR A 180 -7.97 0.51 10.18
CA THR A 180 -6.87 0.23 11.13
C THR A 180 -6.24 -1.12 10.84
N ASN A 181 -7.06 -2.12 10.48
CA ASN A 181 -6.60 -3.46 10.15
C ASN A 181 -6.55 -3.72 8.64
N TYR A 182 -6.90 -2.74 7.81
CA TYR A 182 -7.02 -2.84 6.36
C TYR A 182 -7.91 -4.02 5.93
N THR A 183 -9.06 -4.16 6.58
CA THR A 183 -10.04 -5.20 6.26
C THR A 183 -11.35 -4.60 5.78
N MET A 184 -12.00 -5.26 4.83
CA MET A 184 -13.31 -4.85 4.34
C MET A 184 -14.21 -6.04 4.03
N SER A 185 -15.49 -5.92 4.37
CA SER A 185 -16.58 -6.80 3.89
C SER A 185 -17.41 -6.10 2.81
N TYR A 186 -17.94 -6.87 1.88
CA TYR A 186 -18.90 -6.38 0.88
C TYR A 186 -20.07 -7.34 0.68
N THR A 187 -21.12 -6.82 0.06
CA THR A 187 -22.29 -7.59 -0.37
C THR A 187 -22.56 -7.33 -1.84
N PHE A 188 -23.30 -8.21 -2.52
CA PHE A 188 -23.68 -8.00 -3.91
C PHE A 188 -25.15 -8.35 -4.16
N ALA A 189 -25.74 -7.66 -5.12
CA ALA A 189 -27.11 -7.87 -5.57
C ALA A 189 -27.20 -7.83 -7.11
N GLU A 190 -28.13 -8.60 -7.68
CA GLU A 190 -28.44 -8.48 -9.11
C GLU A 190 -29.24 -7.19 -9.35
N LYS A 191 -28.87 -6.45 -10.39
CA LYS A 191 -29.54 -5.22 -10.83
C LYS A 191 -30.79 -5.48 -11.66
#